data_AF-A0A924URE8-F1
#
_entry.id   AF-A0A924URE8-F1
#
_cell.length_a   1.000
_cell.length_b   1.000
_cell.length_c   1.000
_cell.angle_alpha   90.00
_cell.angle_beta   90.00
_cell.angle_gamma   90.00
#
_symmetry.space_group_name_H-M   'P 1'
#
loop_
_entity.id
_entity.type
_entity.pdbx_description
1 polymer ?
#
loop_
_entity_poly.entity_id
_entity_poly.type
_entity_poly.pdbx_seq_one_letter_code
_entity_poly.pdbx_strand_id
1 'polypeptide(L)'
;MAVKAPVKSKKKTVAAKSTTAPKASVSRKTLNGWVSRFNKDVSPQALLAEMGGVFVLVSSVLFTSGDAFFTGITLIVLALGVFAISGANLNPAVSFGLWTARKMPATRMFAYWVAQFLGAIAAIVVVHLFSGLAYDFSLGSFGAFEPKIFFAELIGTAVFLFGLTAAWNRGQTDTSKAVGMGLALFVGLIMATGLLSEAVTGQTKVSSETSSDSRLQKVNNV
;
A
#
# COMPACT_ATOMS: atom_id res chain seq x y z
N MET A 1 9.43 90.35 6.41
CA MET A 1 10.77 90.23 5.79
C MET A 1 11.43 88.97 6.31
N ALA A 2 11.81 88.08 5.40
CA ALA A 2 12.27 86.73 5.66
C ALA A 2 13.75 86.70 6.07
N VAL A 3 14.10 85.89 7.07
CA VAL A 3 15.49 85.52 7.36
C VAL A 3 15.62 84.03 7.04
N LYS A 4 16.39 83.73 5.99
CA LYS A 4 16.75 82.38 5.55
C LYS A 4 18.07 82.01 6.25
N ALA A 5 18.13 80.83 6.87
CA ALA A 5 19.36 80.25 7.41
C ALA A 5 19.42 78.74 7.09
N PRO A 6 20.62 78.12 7.07
CA PRO A 6 21.04 77.22 6.01
C PRO A 6 20.87 75.72 6.29
N VAL A 7 20.77 74.95 5.20
CA VAL A 7 20.76 73.49 5.15
C VAL A 7 22.15 72.95 5.49
N LYS A 8 22.24 72.01 6.45
CA LYS A 8 23.42 71.14 6.65
C LYS A 8 23.03 69.69 6.97
N SER A 9 23.26 68.83 5.97
CA SER A 9 23.87 67.48 6.04
C SER A 9 23.54 66.57 7.24
N LYS A 10 22.62 65.60 7.03
CA LYS A 10 22.47 64.42 7.90
C LYS A 10 23.42 63.30 7.43
N LYS A 11 24.41 62.98 8.27
CA LYS A 11 25.30 61.81 8.11
C LYS A 11 24.48 60.52 8.22
N LYS A 12 24.58 59.64 7.23
CA LYS A 12 24.00 58.29 7.21
C LYS A 12 24.61 57.43 8.32
N THR A 13 23.79 56.99 9.27
CA THR A 13 24.10 55.80 10.07
C THR A 13 23.42 54.61 9.41
N VAL A 14 24.22 53.75 8.78
CA VAL A 14 23.74 52.51 8.15
C VAL A 14 23.35 51.55 9.28
N ALA A 15 22.06 51.40 9.52
CA ALA A 15 21.55 50.35 10.41
C ALA A 15 21.87 48.99 9.78
N ALA A 16 22.60 48.17 10.53
CA ALA A 16 22.94 46.81 10.13
C ALA A 16 21.66 46.02 9.83
N LYS A 17 21.49 45.65 8.56
CA LYS A 17 20.45 44.72 8.10
C LYS A 17 20.81 43.33 8.63
N SER A 18 20.29 42.97 9.81
CA SER A 18 20.29 41.58 10.26
C SER A 18 19.33 40.79 9.37
N THR A 19 19.88 40.09 8.37
CA THR A 19 19.17 39.04 7.64
C THR A 19 18.96 37.86 8.57
N THR A 20 17.93 37.92 9.41
CA THR A 20 17.36 36.72 10.04
C THR A 20 16.51 36.01 9.00
N ALA A 21 16.95 34.82 8.58
CA ALA A 21 16.16 33.89 7.78
C ALA A 21 14.75 33.71 8.39
N PRO A 22 13.69 33.56 7.58
CA PRO A 22 12.36 33.34 8.11
C PRO A 22 12.37 31.99 8.83
N LYS A 23 12.39 32.01 10.17
CA LYS A 23 12.08 30.83 10.97
C LYS A 23 10.64 30.48 10.62
N ALA A 24 10.45 29.38 9.89
CA ALA A 24 9.15 28.81 9.60
C ALA A 24 8.49 28.37 10.91
N SER A 25 7.88 29.31 11.65
CA SER A 25 7.00 29.01 12.75
C SER A 25 5.70 28.52 12.15
N VAL A 26 5.63 27.21 11.88
CA VAL A 26 4.35 26.56 11.59
C VAL A 26 3.43 26.90 12.77
N SER A 27 2.40 27.70 12.50
CA SER A 27 1.49 28.21 13.53
C SER A 27 0.95 27.04 14.34
N ARG A 28 1.15 27.11 15.66
CA ARG A 28 0.68 26.11 16.63
C ARG A 28 -0.83 25.82 16.45
N LYS A 29 -1.60 26.78 15.95
CA LYS A 29 -3.03 26.65 15.61
C LYS A 29 -3.28 25.70 14.43
N THR A 30 -2.42 25.75 13.40
CA THR A 30 -2.48 24.87 12.22
C THR A 30 -2.03 23.45 12.58
N LEU A 31 -0.98 23.31 13.40
CA LEU A 31 -0.55 22.00 13.94
C LEU A 31 -1.64 21.34 14.79
N ASN A 32 -2.26 22.10 15.70
CA ASN A 32 -3.35 21.56 16.53
C ASN A 32 -4.58 21.18 15.69
N GLY A 33 -4.88 21.92 14.63
CA GLY A 33 -5.92 21.58 13.65
C GLY A 33 -5.60 20.32 12.85
N TRP A 34 -4.33 20.10 12.49
CA TRP A 34 -3.89 18.91 11.80
C TRP A 34 -3.93 17.66 12.71
N VAL A 35 -3.39 17.77 13.93
CA VAL A 35 -3.38 16.67 14.92
C VAL A 35 -4.79 16.26 15.30
N SER A 36 -5.71 17.21 15.52
CA SER A 36 -7.11 16.89 15.84
C SER A 36 -7.86 16.21 14.70
N ARG A 37 -7.55 16.53 13.44
CA ARG A 37 -8.08 15.79 12.28
C ARG A 37 -7.49 14.39 12.21
N PHE A 38 -6.18 14.26 12.41
CA PHE A 38 -5.50 12.96 12.45
C PHE A 38 -6.08 12.04 13.53
N ASN A 39 -6.26 12.56 14.75
CA ASN A 39 -6.78 11.80 15.89
C ASN A 39 -8.27 11.47 15.75
N LYS A 40 -9.01 12.24 14.94
CA LYS A 40 -10.40 11.98 14.59
C LYS A 40 -10.53 10.93 13.49
N ASP A 41 -9.63 10.97 12.51
CA ASP A 41 -9.67 10.11 11.32
C ASP A 41 -9.04 8.73 11.57
N VAL A 42 -8.17 8.60 12.58
CA VAL A 42 -7.35 7.41 12.83
C VAL A 42 -7.66 6.85 14.23
N SER A 43 -8.43 5.76 14.28
CA SER A 43 -8.70 5.02 15.51
C SER A 43 -7.53 4.07 15.84
N PRO A 44 -6.98 4.07 17.06
CA PRO A 44 -5.94 3.13 17.47
C PRO A 44 -6.36 1.65 17.32
N GLN A 45 -7.62 1.34 17.65
CA GLN A 45 -8.16 -0.02 17.54
C GLN A 45 -8.21 -0.48 16.08
N ALA A 46 -8.52 0.43 15.16
CA ALA A 46 -8.52 0.13 13.74
C ALA A 46 -7.10 -0.13 13.21
N LEU A 47 -6.10 0.63 13.67
CA LEU A 47 -4.69 0.38 13.30
C LEU A 47 -4.20 -0.98 13.80
N LEU A 48 -4.55 -1.35 15.03
CA LEU A 48 -4.20 -2.66 15.58
C LEU A 48 -4.89 -3.79 14.83
N ALA A 49 -6.16 -3.60 14.43
CA ALA A 49 -6.89 -4.57 13.62
C ALA A 49 -6.27 -4.74 12.22
N GLU A 50 -5.83 -3.65 11.57
CA GLU A 50 -5.12 -3.72 10.29
C GLU A 50 -3.76 -4.41 10.42
N MET A 51 -2.96 -4.04 11.43
CA MET A 51 -1.66 -4.63 11.69
C MET A 51 -1.77 -6.12 12.02
N GLY A 52 -2.66 -6.49 12.95
CA GLY A 52 -2.90 -7.87 13.36
C GLY A 52 -3.53 -8.72 12.25
N GLY A 53 -4.47 -8.15 11.49
CA GLY A 53 -5.08 -8.84 10.36
C GLY A 53 -4.06 -9.12 9.25
N VAL A 54 -3.21 -8.15 8.90
CA VAL A 54 -2.12 -8.38 7.93
C VAL A 54 -1.09 -9.37 8.46
N PHE A 55 -0.76 -9.30 9.75
CA PHE A 55 0.14 -10.28 10.37
C PHE A 55 -0.36 -11.73 10.18
N VAL A 56 -1.64 -11.97 10.48
CA VAL A 56 -2.26 -13.29 10.31
C VAL A 56 -2.32 -13.68 8.84
N LEU A 57 -2.70 -12.75 7.96
CA LEU A 57 -2.80 -12.98 6.52
C LEU A 57 -1.45 -13.40 5.93
N VAL A 58 -0.39 -12.62 6.18
CA VAL A 58 0.95 -12.90 5.66
C VAL A 58 1.50 -14.19 6.25
N SER A 59 1.28 -14.45 7.54
CA SER A 59 1.67 -15.73 8.14
C SER A 59 0.99 -16.92 7.45
N SER A 60 -0.33 -16.84 7.20
CA SER A 60 -1.08 -17.86 6.48
C SER A 60 -0.55 -18.11 5.06
N VAL A 61 -0.26 -17.03 4.32
CA VAL A 61 0.33 -17.11 2.97
C VAL A 61 1.68 -17.81 3.02
N LEU A 62 2.54 -17.47 3.99
CA LEU A 62 3.86 -18.09 4.12
C LEU A 62 3.79 -19.57 4.50
N PHE A 63 2.89 -19.96 5.41
CA PHE A 63 2.71 -21.37 5.80
C PHE A 63 2.09 -22.24 4.70
N THR A 64 1.26 -21.65 3.85
CA THR A 64 0.57 -22.36 2.76
C THR A 64 1.31 -22.26 1.42
N SER A 65 2.51 -21.66 1.41
CA SER A 65 3.28 -21.39 0.18
C SER A 65 2.48 -20.61 -0.87
N GLY A 66 1.59 -19.71 -0.42
CA GLY A 66 0.79 -18.86 -1.30
C GLY A 66 -0.41 -19.54 -1.96
N ASP A 67 -0.89 -20.67 -1.43
CA ASP A 67 -2.10 -21.31 -1.94
C ASP A 67 -3.31 -20.37 -1.85
N ALA A 68 -3.95 -20.12 -3.01
CA ALA A 68 -5.07 -19.21 -3.16
C ALA A 68 -6.29 -19.62 -2.34
N PHE A 69 -6.54 -20.92 -2.17
CA PHE A 69 -7.71 -21.43 -1.45
C PHE A 69 -7.61 -21.11 0.04
N PHE A 70 -6.49 -21.45 0.68
CA PHE A 70 -6.27 -21.20 2.10
C PHE A 70 -6.14 -19.70 2.41
N THR A 71 -5.44 -18.97 1.55
CA THR A 71 -5.33 -17.51 1.66
C THR A 71 -6.70 -16.85 1.52
N GLY A 72 -7.53 -17.31 0.59
CA GLY A 72 -8.89 -16.83 0.39
C GLY A 72 -9.81 -17.10 1.59
N ILE A 73 -9.75 -18.29 2.19
CA ILE A 73 -10.50 -18.58 3.43
C ILE A 73 -10.02 -17.69 4.58
N THR A 74 -8.71 -17.49 4.71
CA THR A 74 -8.12 -16.61 5.73
C THR A 74 -8.67 -15.19 5.58
N LEU A 75 -8.76 -14.67 4.36
CA LEU A 75 -9.32 -13.34 4.08
C LEU A 75 -10.81 -13.25 4.45
N ILE A 76 -11.61 -14.27 4.16
CA ILE A 76 -13.03 -14.28 4.56
C ILE A 76 -13.14 -14.22 6.08
N VAL A 77 -12.39 -15.04 6.81
CA VAL A 77 -12.41 -15.07 8.28
C VAL A 77 -11.98 -13.73 8.86
N LEU A 78 -10.88 -13.15 8.35
CA LEU A 78 -10.39 -11.85 8.79
C LEU A 78 -11.39 -10.73 8.47
N ALA A 79 -11.96 -10.72 7.26
CA ALA A 79 -12.99 -9.76 6.89
C ALA A 79 -14.18 -9.84 7.86
N LEU A 80 -14.71 -11.03 8.15
CA LEU A 80 -15.80 -11.18 9.11
C LEU A 80 -15.41 -10.76 10.54
N GLY A 81 -14.17 -11.02 10.97
CA GLY A 81 -13.71 -10.75 12.32
C GLY A 81 -13.40 -9.28 12.60
N VAL A 82 -12.77 -8.57 11.66
CA VAL A 82 -12.26 -7.20 11.91
C VAL A 82 -12.96 -6.10 11.11
N PHE A 83 -13.92 -6.43 10.23
CA PHE A 83 -14.60 -5.43 9.40
C PHE A 83 -15.32 -4.36 10.23
N ALA A 84 -15.98 -4.73 11.33
CA ALA A 84 -16.64 -3.74 12.21
C ALA A 84 -15.66 -2.78 12.91
N ILE A 85 -14.38 -3.15 13.01
CA ILE A 85 -13.35 -2.37 13.70
C ILE A 85 -12.60 -1.46 12.71
N SER A 86 -12.00 -2.04 11.67
CA SER A 86 -11.17 -1.28 10.72
C SER A 86 -11.77 -1.11 9.33
N GLY A 87 -12.85 -1.82 9.00
CA GLY A 87 -13.30 -2.00 7.61
C GLY A 87 -12.55 -3.11 6.87
N ALA A 88 -11.62 -3.81 7.54
CA ALA A 88 -10.84 -4.92 7.02
C ALA A 88 -10.17 -4.62 5.67
N ASN A 89 -9.43 -3.52 5.57
CA ASN A 89 -8.75 -3.21 4.31
C ASN A 89 -7.63 -4.21 4.03
N LEU A 90 -6.80 -4.48 5.05
CA LEU A 90 -5.74 -5.50 5.11
C LEU A 90 -4.76 -5.50 3.93
N ASN A 91 -4.78 -4.46 3.11
CA ASN A 91 -4.00 -4.33 1.90
C ASN A 91 -3.97 -2.85 1.43
N PRO A 92 -2.78 -2.34 1.05
CA PRO A 92 -2.62 -0.96 0.59
C PRO A 92 -3.48 -0.58 -0.63
N ALA A 93 -3.65 -1.48 -1.61
CA ALA A 93 -4.46 -1.25 -2.81
C ALA A 93 -5.95 -1.11 -2.48
N VAL A 94 -6.44 -1.84 -1.48
CA VAL A 94 -7.81 -1.72 -0.96
C VAL A 94 -8.04 -0.36 -0.34
N SER A 95 -7.10 0.04 0.52
CA SER A 95 -7.15 1.34 1.21
C SER A 95 -7.10 2.49 0.20
N PHE A 96 -6.30 2.34 -0.86
CA PHE A 96 -6.25 3.26 -1.99
C PHE A 96 -7.58 3.30 -2.76
N GLY A 97 -8.16 2.14 -3.09
CA GLY A 97 -9.45 2.06 -3.78
C GLY A 97 -10.60 2.71 -3.00
N LEU A 98 -10.62 2.54 -1.67
CA LEU A 98 -11.62 3.23 -0.82
C LEU A 98 -11.40 4.74 -0.74
N TRP A 99 -10.14 5.17 -0.77
CA TRP A 99 -9.81 6.59 -0.84
C TRP A 99 -10.25 7.22 -2.16
N THR A 100 -9.97 6.59 -3.31
CA THR A 100 -10.43 7.08 -4.63
C THR A 100 -11.95 7.07 -4.74
N ALA A 101 -12.63 6.10 -4.10
CA ALA A 101 -14.09 6.05 -3.98
C ALA A 101 -14.68 7.05 -2.96
N ARG A 102 -13.86 7.93 -2.35
CA ARG A 102 -14.24 8.90 -1.31
C ARG A 102 -14.92 8.27 -0.08
N LYS A 103 -14.63 7.00 0.20
CA LYS A 103 -15.12 6.26 1.38
C LYS A 103 -14.15 6.33 2.56
N MET A 104 -12.91 6.78 2.35
CA MET A 104 -11.86 6.89 3.36
C MET A 104 -11.07 8.20 3.20
N PRO A 105 -10.76 8.94 4.29
CA PRO A 105 -9.87 10.11 4.21
C PRO A 105 -8.41 9.69 3.97
N ALA A 106 -7.64 10.51 3.26
CA ALA A 106 -6.24 10.24 2.93
C ALA A 106 -5.38 9.96 4.17
N THR A 107 -5.63 10.68 5.26
CA THR A 107 -4.93 10.51 6.55
C THR A 107 -5.06 9.08 7.09
N ARG A 108 -6.26 8.50 7.01
CA ARG A 108 -6.54 7.13 7.45
C ARG A 108 -5.89 6.11 6.52
N MET A 109 -5.90 6.35 5.21
CA MET A 109 -5.23 5.50 4.22
C MET A 109 -3.74 5.37 4.52
N PHE A 110 -3.02 6.49 4.71
CA PHE A 110 -1.59 6.44 5.01
C PHE A 110 -1.30 5.79 6.37
N ALA A 111 -2.12 6.05 7.39
CA ALA A 111 -1.97 5.39 8.68
C ALA A 111 -2.18 3.87 8.57
N TYR A 112 -3.13 3.43 7.74
CA TYR A 112 -3.35 2.01 7.44
C TYR A 112 -2.17 1.38 6.72
N TRP A 113 -1.57 2.06 5.74
CA TRP A 113 -0.38 1.55 5.06
C TRP A 113 0.76 1.28 6.04
N VAL A 114 1.02 2.22 6.97
CA VAL A 114 2.03 2.03 8.01
C VAL A 114 1.71 0.79 8.86
N ALA A 115 0.46 0.64 9.33
CA ALA A 115 0.04 -0.52 10.11
C ALA A 115 0.16 -1.84 9.31
N GLN A 116 -0.22 -1.83 8.04
CA GLN A 116 -0.17 -2.99 7.14
C GLN A 116 1.28 -3.42 6.88
N PHE A 117 2.18 -2.48 6.58
CA PHE A 117 3.60 -2.81 6.39
C PHE A 117 4.24 -3.33 7.68
N LEU A 118 3.93 -2.75 8.84
CA LEU A 118 4.42 -3.26 10.12
C LEU A 118 3.92 -4.67 10.42
N GLY A 119 2.64 -4.96 10.14
CA GLY A 119 2.06 -6.29 10.28
C GLY A 119 2.73 -7.32 9.39
N ALA A 120 2.99 -6.97 8.13
CA ALA A 120 3.67 -7.84 7.16
C ALA A 120 5.12 -8.13 7.58
N ILE A 121 5.87 -7.10 7.97
CA ILE A 121 7.25 -7.26 8.46
C ILE A 121 7.27 -8.15 9.70
N ALA A 122 6.38 -7.91 10.66
CA ALA A 122 6.29 -8.72 11.87
C ALA A 122 5.99 -10.20 11.57
N ALA A 123 5.10 -10.48 10.61
CA ALA A 123 4.78 -11.84 10.18
C ALA A 123 5.99 -12.54 9.58
N ILE A 124 6.70 -11.88 8.65
CA ILE A 124 7.91 -12.44 8.02
C ILE A 124 8.95 -12.78 9.09
N VAL A 125 9.22 -11.85 10.02
CA VAL A 125 10.19 -12.06 11.10
C VAL A 125 9.78 -13.24 11.98
N VAL A 126 8.53 -13.30 12.43
CA VAL A 126 8.06 -14.38 13.31
C VAL A 126 8.12 -15.72 12.58
N VAL A 127 7.55 -15.83 11.38
CA VAL A 127 7.56 -17.08 10.62
C VAL A 127 8.98 -17.55 10.34
N HIS A 128 9.91 -16.64 10.01
CA HIS A 128 11.32 -16.97 9.81
C HIS A 128 11.95 -17.60 11.06
N LEU A 129 11.70 -17.03 12.24
CA LEU A 129 12.22 -17.56 13.50
C LEU A 129 11.73 -18.97 13.81
N PHE A 130 10.49 -19.31 13.46
CA PHE A 130 9.89 -20.62 13.77
C PHE A 130 10.11 -21.69 12.69
N SER A 131 10.17 -21.30 11.42
CA SER A 131 10.26 -22.26 10.31
C SER A 131 11.69 -22.69 10.00
N GLY A 132 12.70 -21.93 10.46
CA GLY A 132 14.10 -22.17 10.11
C GLY A 132 14.39 -22.03 8.60
N LEU A 133 13.40 -21.60 7.82
CA LEU A 133 13.52 -21.35 6.39
C LEU A 133 14.37 -20.11 6.19
N ALA A 134 15.52 -20.26 5.53
CA ALA A 134 16.28 -19.12 5.04
C ALA A 134 15.45 -18.43 3.95
N TYR A 135 14.75 -17.36 4.30
CA TYR A 135 14.16 -16.47 3.30
C TYR A 135 15.28 -15.69 2.66
N ASP A 136 15.58 -15.98 1.40
CA ASP A 136 16.51 -15.18 0.63
C ASP A 136 15.86 -13.83 0.32
N PHE A 137 16.32 -12.77 0.98
CA PHE A 137 15.89 -11.41 0.69
C PHE A 137 16.63 -10.90 -0.54
N SER A 138 16.22 -11.38 -1.71
CA SER A 138 16.81 -10.95 -2.97
C SER A 138 16.10 -9.70 -3.50
N LEU A 139 16.85 -8.59 -3.55
CA LEU A 139 16.45 -7.38 -4.27
C LEU A 139 16.76 -7.46 -5.77
N GLY A 140 17.26 -8.60 -6.28
CA GLY A 140 17.73 -8.76 -7.66
C GLY A 140 16.65 -8.53 -8.73
N SER A 141 15.37 -8.68 -8.36
CA SER A 141 14.23 -8.42 -9.25
C SER A 141 13.71 -6.98 -9.14
N PHE A 142 14.34 -6.11 -8.35
CA PHE A 142 13.91 -4.72 -8.22
C PHE A 142 14.13 -3.97 -9.54
N GLY A 143 13.04 -3.65 -10.24
CA GLY A 143 13.07 -3.02 -11.57
C GLY A 143 12.80 -3.98 -12.73
N ALA A 144 12.70 -5.29 -12.49
CA ALA A 144 12.26 -6.25 -13.49
C ALA A 144 10.75 -6.11 -13.71
N PHE A 145 10.36 -5.38 -14.76
CA PHE A 145 8.96 -5.22 -15.13
C PHE A 145 8.55 -6.29 -16.13
N GLU A 146 7.74 -7.24 -15.67
CA GLU A 146 7.09 -8.22 -16.54
C GLU A 146 5.62 -7.81 -16.79
N PRO A 147 5.25 -7.40 -18.01
CA PRO A 147 3.90 -6.93 -18.30
C PRO A 147 2.82 -7.95 -17.97
N LYS A 148 3.06 -9.25 -18.19
CA LYS A 148 2.07 -10.31 -17.96
C LYS A 148 1.71 -10.43 -16.48
N ILE A 149 2.71 -10.42 -15.60
CA ILE A 149 2.52 -10.47 -14.14
C ILE A 149 1.76 -9.22 -13.67
N PHE A 150 2.15 -8.05 -14.20
CA PHE A 150 1.47 -6.79 -13.90
C PHE A 150 -0.02 -6.84 -14.29
N PHE A 151 -0.36 -7.30 -15.50
CA PHE A 151 -1.76 -7.39 -15.93
C PHE A 151 -2.55 -8.46 -15.17
N ALA A 152 -1.94 -9.59 -14.82
CA ALA A 152 -2.58 -10.60 -13.98
C ALA A 152 -2.99 -10.03 -12.61
N GLU A 153 -2.07 -9.31 -11.96
CA GLU A 153 -2.32 -8.65 -10.67
C GLU A 153 -3.36 -7.52 -10.81
N LEU A 154 -3.28 -6.74 -11.91
CA LEU A 154 -4.23 -5.66 -12.20
C LEU A 154 -5.65 -6.20 -12.37
N ILE A 155 -5.82 -7.29 -13.11
CA ILE A 155 -7.13 -7.91 -13.34
C ILE A 155 -7.68 -8.48 -12.03
N GLY A 156 -6.87 -9.22 -11.27
CA GLY A 156 -7.27 -9.76 -9.97
C GLY A 156 -7.70 -8.66 -9.00
N THR A 157 -6.90 -7.60 -8.89
CA THR A 157 -7.21 -6.43 -8.06
C THR A 157 -8.46 -5.70 -8.56
N ALA A 158 -8.66 -5.57 -9.86
CA ALA A 158 -9.84 -4.93 -10.43
C ALA A 158 -11.12 -5.71 -10.12
N VAL A 159 -11.11 -7.04 -10.26
CA VAL A 159 -12.24 -7.92 -9.89
C VAL A 159 -12.56 -7.78 -8.41
N PHE A 160 -11.53 -7.79 -7.56
CA PHE A 160 -11.70 -7.58 -6.13
C PHE A 160 -12.30 -6.19 -5.82
N LEU A 161 -11.71 -5.11 -6.33
CA LEU A 161 -12.18 -3.74 -6.06
C LEU A 161 -13.60 -3.50 -6.59
N PHE A 162 -13.96 -4.11 -7.71
CA PHE A 162 -15.34 -4.12 -8.20
C PHE A 162 -16.28 -4.77 -7.18
N GLY A 163 -15.95 -5.96 -6.68
CA GLY A 163 -16.76 -6.62 -5.66
C GLY A 163 -16.82 -5.86 -4.32
N LEU A 164 -15.70 -5.26 -3.90
CA LEU A 164 -15.61 -4.40 -2.72
C LEU A 164 -16.57 -3.21 -2.83
N THR A 165 -16.50 -2.46 -3.93
CA THR A 165 -17.35 -1.29 -4.15
C THR A 165 -18.82 -1.67 -4.31
N ALA A 166 -19.10 -2.81 -4.96
CA ALA A 166 -20.45 -3.36 -5.06
C ALA A 166 -21.01 -3.79 -3.70
N ALA A 167 -20.20 -4.35 -2.80
CA ALA A 167 -20.61 -4.66 -1.44
C ALA A 167 -20.84 -3.38 -0.62
N TRP A 168 -19.97 -2.37 -0.79
CA TRP A 168 -20.01 -1.14 -0.03
C TRP A 168 -21.18 -0.21 -0.37
N ASN A 169 -21.63 -0.21 -1.63
CA ASN A 169 -22.67 0.72 -2.10
C ASN A 169 -24.10 0.24 -1.85
N ARG A 170 -24.28 -0.92 -1.22
CA ARG A 170 -25.60 -1.42 -0.82
C ARG A 170 -25.91 -0.92 0.59
N GLY A 171 -27.15 -0.46 0.83
CA GLY A 171 -27.65 -0.09 2.16
C GLY A 171 -27.84 -1.30 3.10
N GLN A 172 -26.88 -2.21 3.15
CA GLN A 172 -26.93 -3.46 3.88
C GLN A 172 -26.18 -3.38 5.22
N THR A 173 -26.41 -4.40 6.06
CA THR A 173 -25.74 -4.59 7.35
C THR A 173 -24.24 -4.80 7.16
N ASP A 174 -23.47 -4.53 8.22
CA ASP A 174 -22.01 -4.65 8.18
C ASP A 174 -21.55 -6.08 7.92
N THR A 175 -22.30 -7.08 8.39
CA THR A 175 -22.05 -8.50 8.08
C THR A 175 -22.15 -8.77 6.58
N SER A 176 -23.17 -8.27 5.89
CA SER A 176 -23.31 -8.50 4.44
C SER A 176 -22.21 -7.83 3.63
N LYS A 177 -21.73 -6.66 4.08
CA LYS A 177 -20.57 -5.99 3.47
C LYS A 177 -19.30 -6.79 3.67
N ALA A 178 -19.08 -7.32 4.87
CA ALA A 178 -17.93 -8.17 5.19
C ALA A 178 -17.92 -9.47 4.37
N VAL A 179 -19.07 -10.15 4.28
CA VAL A 179 -19.22 -11.35 3.43
C VAL A 179 -18.96 -11.02 1.96
N GLY A 180 -19.57 -9.95 1.44
CA GLY A 180 -19.39 -9.52 0.05
C GLY A 180 -17.93 -9.18 -0.27
N MET A 181 -17.23 -8.51 0.66
CA MET A 181 -15.80 -8.22 0.51
C MET A 181 -14.94 -9.49 0.53
N GLY A 182 -15.20 -10.40 1.48
CA GLY A 182 -14.46 -11.66 1.59
C GLY A 182 -14.62 -12.54 0.35
N LEU A 183 -15.83 -12.66 -0.20
CA LEU A 183 -16.08 -13.42 -1.44
C LEU A 183 -15.46 -12.74 -2.67
N ALA A 184 -15.54 -11.40 -2.76
CA ALA A 184 -14.88 -10.65 -3.83
C ALA A 184 -13.36 -10.85 -3.80
N LEU A 185 -12.75 -10.88 -2.61
CA LEU A 185 -11.34 -11.18 -2.41
C LEU A 185 -11.00 -12.60 -2.87
N PHE A 186 -11.79 -13.58 -2.44
CA PHE A 186 -11.59 -14.98 -2.78
C PHE A 186 -11.57 -15.19 -4.31
N VAL A 187 -12.55 -14.62 -5.01
CA VAL A 187 -12.62 -14.69 -6.48
C VAL A 187 -11.47 -13.95 -7.14
N GLY A 188 -11.15 -12.73 -6.68
CA GLY A 188 -10.04 -11.95 -7.22
C GLY A 188 -8.69 -12.67 -7.08
N LEU A 189 -8.48 -13.36 -5.95
CA LEU A 189 -7.26 -14.11 -5.68
C LEU A 189 -7.14 -15.36 -6.57
N ILE A 190 -8.23 -16.12 -6.77
CA ILE A 190 -8.22 -17.26 -7.69
C ILE A 190 -7.94 -16.80 -9.13
N MET A 191 -8.56 -15.71 -9.57
CA MET A 191 -8.29 -15.14 -10.89
C MET A 191 -6.84 -14.70 -11.04
N ALA A 192 -6.29 -13.97 -10.06
CA ALA A 192 -4.91 -13.50 -10.08
C ALA A 192 -3.94 -14.68 -10.15
N THR A 193 -4.08 -15.65 -9.25
CA THR A 193 -3.20 -16.83 -9.19
C THR A 193 -3.29 -17.71 -10.44
N GLY A 194 -4.48 -17.89 -11.02
CA GLY A 194 -4.64 -18.57 -12.30
C GLY A 194 -3.91 -17.87 -13.44
N LEU A 195 -4.11 -16.55 -13.58
CA LEU A 195 -3.43 -15.75 -14.62
C LEU A 195 -1.91 -15.70 -14.42
N LEU A 196 -1.44 -15.64 -13.16
CA LEU A 196 -0.01 -15.70 -12.83
C LEU A 196 0.59 -17.05 -13.22
N SER A 197 -0.11 -18.15 -12.96
CA SER A 197 0.33 -19.50 -13.34
C SER A 197 0.52 -19.62 -14.87
N GLU A 198 -0.41 -19.05 -15.65
CA GLU A 198 -0.28 -18.99 -17.11
C GLU A 198 0.85 -18.06 -17.58
N ALA A 199 1.02 -16.91 -16.94
CA ALA A 199 2.09 -15.96 -17.27
C ALA A 199 3.48 -16.57 -17.04
N VAL A 200 3.68 -17.24 -15.91
CA VAL A 200 4.96 -17.89 -15.55
C VAL A 200 5.22 -19.10 -16.43
N THR A 201 4.22 -19.94 -16.70
CA THR A 201 4.35 -21.08 -17.61
C THR A 201 4.62 -20.63 -19.05
N GLY A 202 4.09 -19.48 -19.45
CA GLY A 202 4.41 -18.86 -20.74
C GLY A 202 5.85 -18.37 -20.85
N GLN A 203 6.45 -17.87 -19.76
CA GLN A 203 7.85 -17.44 -19.74
C GLN A 203 8.83 -18.60 -19.85
N THR A 204 8.56 -19.73 -19.20
CA THR A 204 9.44 -20.92 -19.28
C THR A 204 9.49 -21.49 -20.70
N LYS A 205 8.36 -21.46 -21.42
CA LYS A 205 8.29 -21.87 -22.83
C LYS A 205 9.11 -20.97 -23.76
N VAL A 206 8.94 -19.64 -23.68
CA VAL A 206 9.70 -18.68 -24.51
C VAL A 206 11.21 -18.76 -24.24
N SER A 207 11.60 -18.96 -22.99
CA SER A 207 13.01 -19.12 -22.59
C SER A 207 13.62 -20.41 -23.14
N SER A 208 12.83 -21.49 -23.22
CA SER A 208 13.25 -22.78 -23.79
C SER A 208 13.36 -22.78 -25.32
N GLU A 209 12.49 -22.05 -26.02
CA GLU A 209 12.55 -21.89 -27.48
C GLU A 209 13.75 -21.04 -27.89
N THR A 210 13.97 -19.90 -27.23
CA THR A 210 15.13 -19.01 -27.50
C THR A 210 16.46 -19.74 -27.29
N SER A 211 16.53 -20.63 -26.30
CA SER A 211 17.71 -21.47 -26.01
C SER A 211 17.90 -22.60 -27.03
N SER A 212 16.84 -23.05 -27.68
CA SER A 212 16.88 -24.11 -28.70
C SER A 212 17.30 -23.53 -30.05
N ASP A 213 16.74 -22.37 -30.44
CA ASP A 213 17.09 -21.69 -31.70
C ASP A 213 18.54 -21.23 -31.74
N SER A 214 19.06 -20.73 -30.61
CA SER A 214 20.47 -20.34 -30.48
C SER A 214 21.43 -21.54 -30.52
N ARG A 215 21.00 -22.72 -30.06
CA ARG A 215 21.78 -23.96 -30.21
C ARG A 215 21.73 -24.51 -31.63
N LEU A 216 20.58 -24.45 -32.30
CA LEU A 216 20.45 -24.86 -33.71
C LEU A 216 21.25 -23.97 -34.65
N GLN A 217 21.26 -22.65 -34.43
CA GLN A 217 22.11 -21.74 -35.20
C GLN A 217 23.61 -22.01 -34.99
N LYS A 218 24.03 -22.42 -33.78
CA LYS A 218 25.44 -22.73 -33.50
C LYS A 218 25.88 -24.06 -34.14
N VAL A 219 24.96 -25.00 -34.36
CA VAL A 219 25.24 -26.28 -35.03
C VAL A 219 25.29 -26.15 -36.55
N ASN A 220 24.47 -25.28 -37.15
CA ASN A 220 24.44 -25.07 -38.60
C ASN A 220 25.57 -24.17 -39.13
N ASN A 221 26.43 -23.65 -38.26
CA ASN A 221 27.54 -22.74 -38.60
C ASN A 221 28.93 -23.40 -38.42
N VAL A 222 28.98 -24.73 -38.41
CA VAL A 222 30.19 -25.58 -38.41
C VAL A 222 30.16 -26.45 -39.65
#